data_AF-A0A930H9W4-F1
#
_entry.id   AF-A0A930H9W4-F1
#
_cell.length_a   1.000
_cell.length_b   1.000
_cell.length_c   1.000
_cell.angle_alpha   90.00
_cell.angle_beta   90.00
_cell.angle_gamma   90.00
#
_symmetry.space_group_name_H-M   'P 1'
#
loop_
_entity.id
_entity.type
_entity.pdbx_description
1 polymer ?
#
loop_
_entity_poly.entity_id
_entity_poly.type
_entity_poly.pdbx_seq_one_letter_code
_entity_poly.pdbx_strand_id
1 'polypeptide(L)'
;MLYALKGLCVIGMVLCIALTLLKVKANLATEEGKAEWAEQKKFAPWNAMVGVVANFFDTLGIGSYATSCALFKIRGSIKDIYIPGTLNVGDTLPVLLEAFLFFGFVDIDTLTLVSMLVAAVLGAFVGAGFVTKWDQHKVRIGMCVGLLILGTVMACKTANIGPFGLVGTATALHGAKLVIAVVINFFLGALM
;
A
#
# COMPACT_ATOMS: atom_id res chain seq x y z
N MET A 1 -6.65 -11.05 21.41
CA MET A 1 -6.03 -11.00 20.06
C MET A 1 -6.03 -9.61 19.44
N LEU A 2 -7.12 -8.83 19.57
CA LEU A 2 -7.18 -7.43 19.14
C LEU A 2 -5.96 -6.59 19.59
N TYR A 3 -5.59 -6.68 20.87
CA TYR A 3 -4.40 -6.00 21.41
C TYR A 3 -3.08 -6.48 20.81
N ALA A 4 -2.99 -7.76 20.39
CA ALA A 4 -1.80 -8.29 19.74
C ALA A 4 -1.66 -7.73 18.31
N LEU A 5 -2.77 -7.64 17.55
CA LEU A 5 -2.78 -7.02 16.22
C LEU A 5 -2.48 -5.51 16.29
N LYS A 6 -3.10 -4.80 17.24
CA LYS A 6 -2.79 -3.40 17.51
C LYS A 6 -1.33 -3.21 17.92
N GLY A 7 -0.81 -4.09 18.78
CA GLY A 7 0.60 -4.12 19.15
C GLY A 7 1.52 -4.35 17.95
N LEU A 8 1.16 -5.25 17.04
CA LEU A 8 1.89 -5.49 15.79
C LEU A 8 1.92 -4.25 14.90
N CYS A 9 0.80 -3.52 14.75
CA CYS A 9 0.78 -2.26 14.03
C CYS A 9 1.71 -1.22 14.66
N VAL A 10 1.72 -1.10 16.00
CA VAL A 10 2.62 -0.18 16.71
C VAL A 10 4.08 -0.54 16.50
N ILE A 11 4.44 -1.82 16.63
CA ILE A 11 5.79 -2.31 16.34
C ILE A 11 6.16 -2.00 14.88
N GLY A 12 5.26 -2.27 13.94
CA GLY A 12 5.42 -1.97 12.52
C GLY A 12 5.67 -0.48 12.27
N MET A 13 4.89 0.41 12.90
CA MET A 13 5.05 1.86 12.79
C MET A 13 6.40 2.31 13.33
N VAL A 14 6.79 1.84 14.52
CA VAL A 14 8.10 2.16 15.12
C VAL A 14 9.23 1.69 14.23
N LEU A 15 9.15 0.47 13.69
CA LEU A 15 10.15 -0.09 12.79
C LEU A 15 10.23 0.70 11.47
N CYS A 16 9.09 1.06 10.87
CA CYS A 16 9.04 1.87 9.66
C CYS A 16 9.66 3.26 9.87
N ILE A 17 9.32 3.94 10.97
CA ILE A 17 9.92 5.22 11.35
C ILE A 17 11.42 5.07 11.54
N ALA A 18 11.86 4.07 12.32
CA ALA A 18 13.28 3.84 12.59
C ALA A 18 14.07 3.58 11.30
N LEU A 19 13.61 2.67 10.43
CA LEU A 19 14.27 2.36 9.17
C LEU A 19 14.31 3.58 8.23
N THR A 20 13.22 4.33 8.14
CA THR A 20 13.16 5.54 7.31
C THR A 20 14.14 6.60 7.83
N LEU A 21 14.19 6.84 9.14
CA LEU A 21 15.14 7.77 9.75
C LEU A 21 16.59 7.35 9.53
N LEU A 22 16.90 6.05 9.68
CA LEU A 22 18.24 5.51 9.43
C LEU A 22 18.63 5.70 7.96
N LYS A 23 17.72 5.42 7.03
CA LYS A 23 17.98 5.56 5.59
C LYS A 23 18.10 7.02 5.16
N VAL A 24 17.27 7.91 5.72
CA VAL A 24 17.36 9.36 5.48
C VAL A 24 18.71 9.88 5.99
N LYS A 25 19.14 9.50 7.20
CA LYS A 25 20.46 9.88 7.72
C LYS A 25 21.60 9.36 6.82
N ALA A 26 21.51 8.12 6.36
CA ALA A 26 22.51 7.55 5.45
C ALA A 26 22.54 8.27 4.10
N ASN A 27 21.38 8.59 3.52
CA ASN A 27 21.31 9.32 2.25
C ASN A 27 21.83 10.76 2.40
N LEU A 28 21.49 11.46 3.48
CA LEU A 28 21.98 12.81 3.77
C LEU A 28 23.48 12.87 4.07
N ALA A 29 24.13 11.73 4.36
CA ALA A 29 25.58 11.67 4.49
C ALA A 29 26.29 11.79 3.13
N THR A 30 25.59 11.50 2.03
CA THR A 30 26.12 11.64 0.67
C THR A 30 25.82 13.03 0.09
N GLU A 31 26.73 13.56 -0.73
CA GLU A 31 26.52 14.86 -1.39
C GLU A 31 25.33 14.82 -2.37
N GLU A 32 25.13 13.70 -3.07
CA GLU A 32 23.97 13.46 -3.94
C GLU A 32 22.66 13.50 -3.15
N GLY A 33 22.57 12.79 -2.02
CA GLY A 33 21.37 12.77 -1.20
C GLY A 33 21.04 14.11 -0.54
N LYS A 34 22.04 14.95 -0.23
CA LYS A 34 21.81 16.34 0.21
C LYS A 34 21.20 17.20 -0.89
N ALA A 35 21.70 17.06 -2.12
CA ALA A 35 21.18 17.80 -3.28
C ALA A 35 19.74 17.39 -3.60
N GLU A 36 19.45 16.08 -3.65
CA GLU A 36 18.10 15.55 -3.85
C GLU A 36 17.14 16.00 -2.75
N TRP A 37 17.58 15.99 -1.48
CA TRP A 37 16.79 16.46 -0.35
C TRP A 37 16.44 17.95 -0.45
N ALA A 38 17.39 18.78 -0.87
CA ALA A 38 17.16 20.22 -1.07
C ALA A 38 16.18 20.50 -2.22
N GLU A 39 16.23 19.71 -3.30
CA GLU A 39 15.29 19.78 -4.41
C GLU A 39 13.88 19.35 -3.97
N GLN A 40 13.77 18.19 -3.32
CA GLN A 40 12.50 17.60 -2.90
C GLN A 40 11.81 18.40 -1.78
N LYS A 41 12.56 19.11 -0.94
CA LYS A 41 11.99 20.05 0.05
C LYS A 41 11.05 21.08 -0.56
N LYS A 42 11.26 21.49 -1.83
CA LYS A 42 10.37 22.42 -2.53
C LYS A 42 8.97 21.85 -2.75
N PHE A 43 8.87 20.53 -2.89
CA PHE A 43 7.61 19.81 -3.09
C PHE A 43 7.06 19.21 -1.80
N ALA A 44 7.76 19.32 -0.67
CA ALA A 44 7.33 18.79 0.62
C ALA A 44 5.89 19.18 1.04
N PRO A 45 5.44 20.45 0.95
CA PRO A 45 4.06 20.78 1.34
C PRO A 45 3.03 20.17 0.39
N TRP A 46 3.35 20.09 -0.91
CA TRP A 46 2.50 19.43 -1.89
C TRP A 46 2.39 17.94 -1.62
N ASN A 47 3.52 17.25 -1.46
CA ASN A 47 3.55 15.81 -1.22
C ASN A 47 2.87 15.45 0.12
N ALA A 48 3.00 16.29 1.15
CA ALA A 48 2.29 16.10 2.41
C ALA A 48 0.77 16.24 2.23
N MET A 49 0.31 17.25 1.48
CA MET A 49 -1.12 17.39 1.15
C MET A 49 -1.63 16.20 0.34
N VAL A 50 -0.86 15.73 -0.65
CA VAL A 50 -1.19 14.53 -1.44
C VAL A 50 -1.37 13.33 -0.52
N GLY A 51 -0.43 13.08 0.39
CA GLY A 51 -0.54 11.97 1.35
C GLY A 51 -1.77 12.07 2.23
N VAL A 52 -2.10 13.26 2.76
CA VAL A 52 -3.32 13.45 3.58
C VAL A 52 -4.57 13.18 2.77
N VAL A 53 -4.67 13.76 1.57
CA VAL A 53 -5.86 13.62 0.71
C VAL A 53 -6.02 12.18 0.22
N ALA A 54 -4.95 11.56 -0.27
CA ALA A 54 -4.97 10.21 -0.80
C ALA A 54 -5.35 9.18 0.26
N ASN A 55 -4.72 9.23 1.44
CA ASN A 55 -5.02 8.27 2.52
C ASN A 55 -6.38 8.57 3.18
N PHE A 56 -6.83 9.82 3.25
CA PHE A 56 -8.21 10.11 3.68
C PHE A 56 -9.23 9.45 2.73
N PHE A 57 -9.06 9.58 1.42
CA PHE A 57 -9.91 8.92 0.45
C PHE A 57 -9.77 7.39 0.47
N ASP A 58 -8.59 6.87 0.85
CA ASP A 58 -8.36 5.43 1.05
C ASP A 58 -9.23 4.86 2.17
N THR A 59 -9.40 5.60 3.28
CA THR A 59 -10.35 5.21 4.34
C THR A 59 -11.80 5.16 3.88
N LEU A 60 -12.15 5.92 2.83
CA LEU A 60 -13.47 5.87 2.18
C LEU A 60 -13.54 4.77 1.10
N GLY A 61 -12.45 4.04 0.86
CA GLY A 61 -12.35 2.96 -0.11
C GLY A 61 -11.88 3.38 -1.50
N ILE A 62 -11.32 4.59 -1.67
CA ILE A 62 -10.71 5.07 -2.90
C ILE A 62 -9.19 4.93 -2.79
N GLY A 63 -8.61 3.97 -3.53
CA GLY A 63 -7.20 3.60 -3.40
C GLY A 63 -6.22 4.78 -3.41
N SER A 64 -5.42 4.88 -2.34
CA SER A 64 -4.34 5.87 -2.15
C SER A 64 -3.27 5.82 -3.25
N TYR A 65 -2.91 4.63 -3.73
CA TYR A 65 -1.84 4.44 -4.73
C TYR A 65 -2.16 5.12 -6.07
N ALA A 66 -3.42 5.02 -6.53
CA ALA A 66 -3.84 5.61 -7.79
C ALA A 66 -3.88 7.15 -7.70
N THR A 67 -4.44 7.66 -6.61
CA THR A 67 -4.63 9.10 -6.38
C THR A 67 -3.29 9.80 -6.14
N SER A 68 -2.42 9.24 -5.30
CA SER A 68 -1.06 9.73 -5.09
C SER A 68 -0.23 9.69 -6.38
N CYS A 69 -0.27 8.60 -7.15
CA CYS A 69 0.45 8.51 -8.42
C CYS A 69 0.01 9.61 -9.41
N ALA A 70 -1.31 9.85 -9.53
CA ALA A 70 -1.84 10.90 -10.39
C ALA A 70 -1.39 12.30 -9.94
N LEU A 71 -1.49 12.60 -8.65
CA LEU A 71 -1.13 13.91 -8.09
C LEU A 71 0.38 14.20 -8.16
N PHE A 72 1.23 13.18 -7.99
CA PHE A 72 2.67 13.31 -8.19
C PHE A 72 3.02 13.61 -9.65
N LYS A 73 2.32 12.99 -10.61
CA LYS A 73 2.52 13.25 -12.04
C LYS A 73 2.03 14.61 -12.48
N ILE A 74 0.88 15.07 -11.97
CA ILE A 74 0.32 16.40 -12.30
C ILE A 74 1.33 17.51 -11.97
N ARG A 75 2.01 17.40 -10.83
CA ARG A 75 2.99 18.41 -10.40
C ARG A 75 4.43 18.09 -10.79
N GLY A 76 4.69 16.90 -11.33
CA GLY A 76 6.04 16.40 -11.59
C GLY A 76 6.92 16.36 -10.34
N SER A 77 6.33 16.17 -9.15
CA SER A 77 7.06 16.29 -7.88
C SER A 77 8.02 15.12 -7.63
N ILE A 78 7.73 13.95 -8.21
CA ILE A 78 8.51 12.72 -8.07
C ILE A 78 8.82 12.16 -9.45
N LYS A 79 10.07 11.75 -9.68
CA LYS A 79 10.46 11.06 -10.91
C LYS A 79 9.72 9.72 -11.01
N ASP A 80 9.21 9.37 -12.19
CA ASP A 80 8.40 8.16 -12.42
C ASP A 80 9.01 6.86 -11.87
N ILE A 81 10.33 6.74 -11.92
CA ILE A 81 11.07 5.59 -11.39
C ILE A 81 10.90 5.40 -9.88
N TYR A 82 10.76 6.50 -9.14
CA TYR A 82 10.68 6.49 -7.69
C TYR A 82 9.25 6.39 -7.17
N ILE A 83 8.24 6.68 -8.00
CA ILE A 83 6.83 6.61 -7.61
C ILE A 83 6.47 5.30 -6.89
N PRO A 84 6.72 4.09 -7.44
CA PRO A 84 6.36 2.84 -6.75
C PRO A 84 6.96 2.74 -5.35
N GLY A 85 8.25 3.05 -5.20
CA GLY A 85 8.93 3.00 -3.90
C GLY A 85 8.46 4.09 -2.94
N THR A 86 8.15 5.29 -3.45
CA THR A 86 7.63 6.38 -2.63
C THR A 86 6.22 6.10 -2.13
N LEU A 87 5.36 5.49 -2.95
CA LEU A 87 4.03 5.05 -2.52
C LEU A 87 4.14 3.99 -1.42
N ASN A 88 4.98 2.97 -1.62
CA ASN A 88 5.13 1.90 -0.64
C ASN A 88 5.62 2.43 0.72
N VAL A 89 6.70 3.23 0.74
CA VAL A 89 7.22 3.78 2.00
C VAL A 89 6.33 4.90 2.57
N GLY A 90 5.79 5.77 1.72
CA GLY A 90 5.00 6.94 2.12
C GLY A 90 3.64 6.59 2.69
N ASP A 91 2.96 5.59 2.10
CA ASP A 91 1.62 5.17 2.52
C ASP A 91 1.65 4.07 3.59
N THR A 92 2.80 3.42 3.85
CA THR A 92 2.92 2.39 4.90
C THR A 92 2.47 2.89 6.28
N LEU A 93 2.92 4.09 6.71
CA LEU A 93 2.56 4.63 8.02
C LEU A 93 1.06 4.97 8.12
N PRO A 94 0.47 5.70 7.16
CA PRO A 94 -0.98 5.88 7.09
C PRO A 94 -1.75 4.56 7.14
N VAL A 95 -1.40 3.58 6.29
CA VAL A 95 -2.12 2.30 6.21
C VAL A 95 -2.00 1.49 7.51
N LEU A 96 -0.84 1.53 8.19
CA LEU A 96 -0.70 0.91 9.52
C LEU A 96 -1.56 1.60 10.59
N LEU A 97 -1.69 2.92 10.53
CA LEU A 97 -2.58 3.68 11.41
C LEU A 97 -4.05 3.35 11.13
N GLU A 98 -4.43 3.27 9.86
CA GLU A 98 -5.77 2.86 9.43
C GLU A 98 -6.09 1.46 9.93
N ALA A 99 -5.20 0.48 9.72
CA ALA A 99 -5.37 -0.87 10.23
C ALA A 99 -5.53 -0.89 11.76
N PHE A 100 -4.72 -0.10 12.48
CA PHE A 100 -4.83 0.03 13.93
C PHE A 100 -6.20 0.56 14.38
N LEU A 101 -6.76 1.53 13.66
CA LEU A 101 -8.09 2.07 13.91
C LEU A 101 -9.17 1.03 13.54
N PHE A 102 -9.14 0.49 12.33
CA PHE A 102 -10.15 -0.43 11.80
C PHE A 102 -10.26 -1.75 12.55
N PHE A 103 -9.17 -2.30 13.10
CA PHE A 103 -9.27 -3.49 13.94
C PHE A 103 -10.17 -3.28 15.17
N GLY A 104 -10.36 -2.04 15.64
CA GLY A 104 -11.31 -1.73 16.70
C GLY A 104 -12.75 -1.49 16.23
N PHE A 105 -12.96 -1.25 14.94
CA PHE A 105 -14.27 -0.90 14.36
C PHE A 105 -14.92 -2.04 13.58
N VAL A 106 -14.14 -2.99 13.06
CA VAL A 106 -14.63 -4.07 12.20
C VAL A 106 -14.28 -5.42 12.82
N ASP A 107 -15.32 -6.20 13.15
CA ASP A 107 -15.17 -7.57 13.64
C ASP A 107 -14.88 -8.52 12.47
N ILE A 108 -13.62 -8.88 12.30
CA ILE A 108 -13.15 -9.85 11.28
C ILE A 108 -12.77 -11.15 11.98
N ASP A 109 -13.12 -12.29 11.37
CA ASP A 109 -12.68 -13.58 11.85
C ASP A 109 -11.14 -13.70 11.90
N THR A 110 -10.68 -14.25 13.01
CA THR A 110 -9.26 -14.36 13.35
C THR A 110 -8.47 -15.16 12.32
N LEU A 111 -9.03 -16.30 11.94
CA LEU A 111 -8.35 -17.25 11.07
C LEU A 111 -8.25 -16.66 9.66
N THR A 112 -9.34 -16.05 9.18
CA THR A 112 -9.36 -15.33 7.91
C THR A 112 -8.31 -14.21 7.88
N LEU A 113 -8.27 -13.36 8.91
CA LEU A 113 -7.35 -12.22 8.96
C LEU A 113 -5.88 -12.65 9.01
N VAL A 114 -5.53 -13.55 9.94
CA VAL A 114 -4.13 -13.97 10.13
C VAL A 114 -3.63 -14.75 8.92
N SER A 115 -4.44 -15.66 8.36
CA SER A 115 -4.04 -16.43 7.17
C SER A 115 -3.79 -15.53 5.96
N MET A 116 -4.65 -14.52 5.74
CA MET A 116 -4.44 -13.55 4.68
C MET A 116 -3.19 -12.71 4.91
N LEU A 117 -2.95 -12.20 6.12
CA LEU A 117 -1.75 -11.43 6.43
C LEU A 117 -0.47 -12.25 6.19
N VAL A 118 -0.41 -13.48 6.70
CA VAL A 118 0.74 -14.38 6.49
C VAL A 118 0.95 -14.66 4.99
N ALA A 119 -0.13 -14.91 4.26
CA ALA A 119 -0.05 -15.15 2.82
C ALA A 119 0.50 -13.94 2.06
N ALA A 120 0.02 -12.73 2.36
CA ALA A 120 0.51 -11.51 1.73
C ALA A 120 1.98 -11.24 2.06
N VAL A 121 2.39 -11.43 3.33
CA VAL A 121 3.79 -11.25 3.74
C VAL A 121 4.71 -12.24 3.02
N LEU A 122 4.35 -13.53 2.98
CA LEU A 122 5.11 -14.54 2.24
C LEU A 122 5.14 -14.24 0.75
N GLY A 123 4.01 -13.79 0.19
CA GLY A 123 3.89 -13.31 -1.18
C GLY A 123 4.90 -12.21 -1.47
N ALA A 124 4.92 -11.16 -0.65
CA ALA A 124 5.81 -10.00 -0.81
C ALA A 124 7.29 -10.39 -0.72
N PHE A 125 7.66 -11.28 0.22
CA PHE A 125 9.03 -11.77 0.32
C PHE A 125 9.48 -12.51 -0.95
N VAL A 126 8.60 -13.36 -1.50
CA VAL A 126 8.90 -14.09 -2.74
C VAL A 126 8.90 -13.15 -3.95
N GLY A 127 7.88 -12.30 -4.06
CA GLY A 127 7.68 -11.34 -5.15
C GLY A 127 8.81 -10.32 -5.28
N ALA A 128 9.30 -9.79 -4.16
CA ALA A 128 10.42 -8.84 -4.13
C ALA A 128 11.67 -9.40 -4.83
N GLY A 129 11.96 -10.70 -4.67
CA GLY A 129 13.10 -11.35 -5.33
C GLY A 129 12.98 -11.43 -6.86
N PHE A 130 11.76 -11.42 -7.40
CA PHE A 130 11.50 -11.41 -8.84
C PHE A 130 11.42 -9.99 -9.40
N VAL A 131 10.68 -9.10 -8.73
CA VAL A 131 10.42 -7.72 -9.20
C VAL A 131 11.70 -6.88 -9.18
N THR A 132 12.61 -7.11 -8.23
CA THR A 132 13.92 -6.41 -8.17
C THR A 132 14.82 -6.70 -9.38
N LYS A 133 14.55 -7.76 -10.15
CA LYS A 133 15.29 -8.10 -11.38
C LYS A 133 14.67 -7.51 -12.64
N TRP A 134 13.52 -6.84 -12.52
CA TRP A 134 12.83 -6.28 -13.68
C TRP A 134 13.36 -4.90 -14.04
N ASP A 135 13.31 -4.60 -15.35
CA ASP A 135 13.56 -3.25 -15.85
C ASP A 135 12.42 -2.31 -15.46
N GLN A 136 12.74 -1.03 -15.29
CA GLN A 136 11.83 0.06 -14.94
C GLN A 136 10.60 0.12 -15.85
N HIS A 137 10.76 -0.19 -17.15
CA HIS A 137 9.66 -0.23 -18.09
C HIS A 137 8.64 -1.33 -17.75
N LYS A 138 9.10 -2.52 -17.33
CA LYS A 138 8.23 -3.63 -16.95
C LYS A 138 7.45 -3.33 -15.67
N VAL A 139 8.14 -2.77 -14.67
CA VAL A 139 7.50 -2.36 -13.40
C VAL A 139 6.45 -1.28 -13.64
N ARG A 140 6.77 -0.29 -14.50
CA ARG A 140 5.83 0.77 -14.87
C ARG A 140 4.58 0.24 -15.57
N ILE A 141 4.74 -0.66 -16.55
CA ILE A 141 3.59 -1.30 -17.21
C ILE A 141 2.78 -2.10 -16.19
N GLY A 142 3.45 -2.88 -15.33
CA GLY A 142 2.80 -3.65 -14.26
C GLY A 142 1.93 -2.75 -13.36
N MET A 143 2.48 -1.62 -12.91
CA MET A 143 1.74 -0.63 -12.15
C MET A 143 0.55 -0.06 -12.93
N CYS A 144 0.74 0.36 -14.19
CA CYS A 144 -0.36 0.91 -15.00
C CYS A 144 -1.50 -0.09 -15.16
N VAL A 145 -1.17 -1.35 -15.48
CA VAL A 145 -2.17 -2.43 -15.62
C VAL A 145 -2.86 -2.68 -14.28
N GLY A 146 -2.10 -2.78 -13.18
CA GLY A 146 -2.65 -2.96 -11.84
C GLY A 146 -3.61 -1.84 -11.42
N LEU A 147 -3.21 -0.58 -11.61
CA LEU A 147 -4.04 0.59 -11.30
C LEU A 147 -5.28 0.69 -12.18
N LEU A 148 -5.20 0.29 -13.46
CA LEU A 148 -6.37 0.23 -14.36
C LEU A 148 -7.35 -0.85 -13.93
N ILE A 149 -6.87 -2.04 -13.56
CA ILE A 149 -7.72 -3.12 -13.04
C ILE A 149 -8.39 -2.66 -11.75
N LEU A 150 -7.63 -2.11 -10.80
CA LEU A 150 -8.14 -1.59 -9.53
C LEU A 150 -9.21 -0.50 -9.76
N GLY A 151 -8.90 0.48 -10.60
CA GLY A 151 -9.82 1.56 -10.94
C GLY A 151 -11.11 1.05 -11.59
N THR A 152 -11.00 0.05 -12.47
CA THR A 152 -12.17 -0.59 -13.10
C THR A 152 -13.04 -1.31 -12.07
N VAL A 153 -12.43 -2.08 -11.17
CA VAL A 153 -13.14 -2.78 -10.09
C VAL A 153 -13.85 -1.77 -9.17
N MET A 154 -13.18 -0.67 -8.81
CA MET A 154 -13.79 0.37 -7.98
C MET A 154 -14.93 1.10 -8.71
N ALA A 155 -14.79 1.36 -10.01
CA ALA A 155 -15.86 1.94 -10.84
C ALA A 155 -17.09 1.00 -10.93
N CYS A 156 -16.86 -0.30 -11.15
CA CYS A 156 -17.93 -1.29 -11.15
C CYS A 156 -18.63 -1.39 -9.79
N LYS A 157 -17.87 -1.34 -8.69
CA LYS A 157 -18.40 -1.34 -7.31
C LYS A 157 -19.31 -0.13 -7.08
N THR A 158 -18.88 1.09 -7.42
CA THR A 158 -19.71 2.30 -7.22
C THR A 158 -20.94 2.34 -8.13
N ALA A 159 -20.83 1.82 -9.36
CA ALA A 159 -21.94 1.76 -10.31
C ALA A 159 -22.91 0.59 -10.06
N ASN A 160 -22.64 -0.27 -9.07
CA ASN A 160 -23.38 -1.52 -8.80
C ASN A 160 -23.43 -2.48 -10.00
N ILE A 161 -22.41 -2.48 -10.85
CA ILE A 161 -22.33 -3.29 -12.06
C ILE A 161 -21.51 -4.56 -11.79
N GLY A 162 -22.10 -5.72 -12.09
CA GLY A 162 -21.42 -7.03 -12.01
C GLY A 162 -21.35 -7.61 -10.58
N PRO A 163 -20.58 -8.71 -10.37
CA PRO A 163 -20.48 -9.38 -9.08
C PRO A 163 -19.84 -8.51 -7.98
N PHE A 164 -19.29 -7.34 -8.35
CA PHE A 164 -18.66 -6.35 -7.46
C PHE A 164 -19.67 -5.36 -6.84
N GLY A 165 -20.93 -5.35 -7.29
CA GLY A 165 -22.00 -4.53 -6.72
C GLY A 165 -22.62 -5.13 -5.44
N LEU A 166 -22.39 -6.41 -5.16
CA LEU A 166 -22.84 -7.05 -3.92
C LEU A 166 -21.80 -6.79 -2.82
N VAL A 167 -22.14 -5.93 -1.86
CA VAL A 167 -21.37 -5.80 -0.62
C VAL A 167 -21.50 -7.12 0.13
N GLY A 168 -20.49 -7.97 0.02
CA GLY A 168 -20.42 -9.21 0.80
C GLY A 168 -20.38 -8.86 2.28
N THR A 169 -21.44 -9.20 3.02
CA THR A 169 -21.53 -8.97 4.48
C THR A 169 -20.74 -10.01 5.29
N ALA A 170 -20.02 -10.91 4.62
CA ALA A 170 -19.27 -11.99 5.26
C ALA A 170 -18.00 -11.44 5.91
N THR A 171 -17.91 -11.58 7.23
CA THR A 171 -16.74 -11.25 8.03
C THR A 171 -15.81 -12.45 8.28
N ALA A 172 -16.17 -13.62 7.76
CA ALA A 172 -15.42 -14.87 7.88
C ALA A 172 -15.46 -15.67 6.56
N LEU A 173 -14.33 -16.24 6.16
CA LEU A 173 -14.24 -17.21 5.08
C LEU A 173 -13.88 -18.58 5.66
N HIS A 174 -14.61 -19.62 5.24
CA HIS A 174 -14.35 -21.00 5.65
C HIS A 174 -14.20 -21.92 4.45
N GLY A 175 -13.51 -23.05 4.65
CA GLY A 175 -13.34 -24.11 3.66
C GLY A 175 -12.66 -23.64 2.37
N ALA A 176 -13.22 -24.01 1.23
CA ALA A 176 -12.64 -23.71 -0.09
C ALA A 176 -12.50 -22.21 -0.38
N LYS A 177 -13.41 -21.38 0.13
CA LYS A 177 -13.36 -19.91 -0.07
C LYS A 177 -12.12 -19.31 0.57
N LEU A 178 -11.77 -19.76 1.78
CA LEU A 178 -10.58 -19.30 2.50
C LEU A 178 -9.30 -19.66 1.72
N VAL A 179 -9.22 -20.88 1.20
CA VAL A 179 -8.05 -21.32 0.42
C VAL A 179 -7.87 -20.46 -0.82
N ILE A 180 -8.95 -20.19 -1.55
CA ILE A 180 -8.91 -19.32 -2.73
C ILE A 180 -8.46 -17.91 -2.34
N ALA A 181 -9.01 -17.35 -1.26
CA ALA A 181 -8.64 -16.02 -0.77
C ALA A 181 -7.16 -15.95 -0.37
N VAL A 182 -6.64 -16.96 0.33
CA VAL A 182 -5.23 -17.07 0.74
C VAL A 182 -4.31 -17.12 -0.48
N VAL A 183 -4.64 -17.94 -1.49
CA VAL A 183 -3.84 -18.04 -2.73
C VAL A 183 -3.83 -16.72 -3.49
N ILE A 184 -4.99 -16.09 -3.66
CA ILE A 184 -5.08 -14.78 -4.32
C ILE A 184 -4.26 -13.75 -3.53
N ASN A 185 -4.40 -13.72 -2.20
CA ASN A 185 -3.69 -12.76 -1.37
C ASN A 185 -2.17 -12.96 -1.38
N PHE A 186 -1.69 -14.18 -1.56
CA PHE A 186 -0.27 -14.45 -1.78
C PHE A 186 0.23 -13.80 -3.08
N PHE A 187 -0.49 -13.94 -4.19
CA PHE A 187 -0.09 -13.30 -5.45
C PHE A 187 -0.23 -11.77 -5.41
N LEU A 188 -1.26 -11.26 -4.73
CA LEU A 188 -1.39 -9.82 -4.48
C LEU A 188 -0.23 -9.30 -3.63
N GLY A 189 0.13 -10.01 -2.57
CA GLY A 189 1.31 -9.70 -1.77
C GLY A 189 2.61 -9.70 -2.60
N ALA A 190 2.76 -10.65 -3.53
CA ALA A 190 3.92 -10.70 -4.43
C ALA A 190 4.02 -9.52 -5.41
N LEU A 191 2.93 -8.76 -5.60
CA LEU A 191 2.89 -7.58 -6.45
C LEU A 191 3.18 -6.27 -5.69
N MET A 192 3.16 -6.29 -4.35
CA MET A 192 3.48 -5.16 -3.47
C MET A 192 4.99 -5.01 -3.26
#